data_AF-A0A3D5R1S4-F1
#
_entry.id   AF-A0A3D5R1S4-F1
#
_cell.length_a   1.000
_cell.length_b   1.000
_cell.length_c   1.000
_cell.angle_alpha   90.00
_cell.angle_beta   90.00
_cell.angle_gamma   90.00
#
_symmetry.space_group_name_H-M   'P 1'
#
loop_
_entity.id
_entity.type
_entity.pdbx_description
1 polymer ?
#
loop_
_entity_poly.entity_id
_entity_poly.type
_entity_poly.pdbx_seq_one_letter_code
_entity_poly.pdbx_strand_id
1 'polypeptide(L)'
;VLAVLLMMTFCLPASAQQGATCQDLLIKSEVETAVSLLAAIHARHQKGEMTLEAAKALGANLLRELRFGSDGYFWADTTEGVNVVLYGRKDTEGRNRIKDKDAQGVFYVKEFLAKGTAGGGYVEYLFTKKGQTKAQPKRSYVLLFKPFGWVVGSGYYR
;
A
#
# COMPACT_ATOMS: atom_id res chain seq x y z
N VAL A 1 60.84 20.16 18.76
CA VAL A 1 59.43 20.64 18.82
C VAL A 1 58.65 19.84 17.78
N LEU A 2 58.03 18.74 18.19
CA LEU A 2 57.37 17.78 17.29
C LEU A 2 55.86 17.95 17.45
N ALA A 3 55.19 18.49 16.43
CA ALA A 3 53.75 18.70 16.42
C ALA A 3 53.05 17.42 15.94
N VAL A 4 52.34 16.74 16.84
CA VAL A 4 51.47 15.60 16.51
C VAL A 4 50.12 16.16 16.06
N LEU A 5 49.85 16.06 14.76
CA LEU A 5 48.58 16.46 14.16
C LEU A 5 47.56 15.32 14.34
N LEU A 6 46.65 15.48 15.30
CA LEU A 6 45.58 14.54 15.58
C LEU A 6 44.50 14.67 14.50
N MET A 7 44.51 13.78 13.50
CA MET A 7 43.40 13.66 12.55
C MET A 7 42.18 13.08 13.27
N MET A 8 41.26 13.94 13.69
CA MET A 8 39.91 13.53 14.06
C MET A 8 39.18 13.10 12.78
N THR A 9 39.07 11.80 12.58
CA THR A 9 38.15 11.21 11.61
C THR A 9 36.72 11.49 12.06
N PHE A 10 36.11 12.53 11.48
CA PHE A 10 34.67 12.73 11.51
C PHE A 10 34.02 11.60 10.71
N CYS A 11 33.65 10.52 11.40
CA CYS A 11 32.77 9.50 10.85
C CYS A 11 31.37 10.12 10.79
N LEU A 12 31.02 10.70 9.64
CA LEU A 12 29.65 11.11 9.36
C LEU A 12 28.77 9.86 9.52
N PRO A 13 27.75 9.85 10.40
CA PRO A 13 26.82 8.74 10.43
C PRO A 13 26.19 8.66 9.05
N ALA A 14 26.36 7.52 8.39
CA ALA A 14 25.69 7.23 7.13
C ALA A 14 24.20 7.52 7.35
N SER A 15 23.72 8.62 6.76
CA SER A 15 22.30 8.91 6.70
C SER A 15 21.63 7.66 6.15
N ALA A 16 20.70 7.09 6.91
CA ALA A 16 19.98 5.87 6.58
C ALA A 16 19.16 6.07 5.30
N GLN A 17 19.83 6.05 4.16
CA GLN A 17 19.21 5.82 2.88
C GLN A 17 19.03 4.31 2.82
N GLN A 18 18.00 3.82 3.53
CA GLN A 18 17.55 2.45 3.43
C GLN A 18 17.15 2.22 1.97
N GLY A 19 18.08 1.66 1.20
CA GLY A 19 17.85 1.28 -0.18
C GLY A 19 16.62 0.37 -0.29
N ALA A 20 15.89 0.48 -1.39
CA ALA A 20 14.75 -0.39 -1.66
C ALA A 20 15.22 -1.85 -1.60
N THR A 21 14.61 -2.63 -0.69
CA THR A 21 14.84 -4.07 -0.64
C THR A 21 14.22 -4.76 -1.86
N CYS A 22 14.64 -5.99 -2.20
CA CYS A 22 13.97 -6.75 -3.26
C CYS A 22 12.46 -6.91 -3.01
N GLN A 23 12.05 -6.99 -1.73
CA GLN A 23 10.65 -7.05 -1.33
C GLN A 23 9.91 -5.72 -1.57
N ASP A 24 10.57 -4.58 -1.31
CA ASP A 24 10.03 -3.25 -1.62
C ASP A 24 9.79 -3.07 -3.12
N LEU A 25 10.76 -3.47 -3.94
CA LEU A 25 10.64 -3.43 -5.40
C LEU A 25 9.51 -4.35 -5.90
N LEU A 26 9.39 -5.55 -5.33
CA LEU A 26 8.31 -6.48 -5.66
C LEU A 26 6.93 -5.86 -5.37
N ILE A 27 6.67 -5.43 -4.13
CA ILE A 27 5.33 -4.91 -3.78
C ILE A 27 4.99 -3.63 -4.55
N LYS A 28 5.98 -2.80 -4.89
CA LYS A 28 5.77 -1.63 -5.74
C LYS A 28 5.33 -2.04 -7.14
N SER A 29 6.07 -2.96 -7.78
CA SER A 29 5.74 -3.48 -9.12
C SER A 29 4.37 -4.16 -9.16
N GLU A 30 4.02 -4.89 -8.11
CA GLU A 30 2.71 -5.56 -8.01
C GLU A 30 1.56 -4.56 -7.88
N VAL A 31 1.72 -3.50 -7.08
CA VAL A 31 0.73 -2.43 -6.99
C VAL A 31 0.58 -1.67 -8.31
N GLU A 32 1.70 -1.37 -8.99
CA GLU A 32 1.67 -0.73 -10.31
C GLU A 32 0.97 -1.61 -11.36
N THR A 33 1.16 -2.92 -11.29
CA THR A 33 0.45 -3.90 -12.13
C THR A 33 -1.04 -3.91 -11.84
N ALA A 34 -1.43 -3.92 -10.55
CA ALA A 34 -2.83 -3.87 -10.14
C ALA A 34 -3.51 -2.55 -10.57
N VAL A 35 -2.81 -1.41 -10.47
CA VAL A 35 -3.32 -0.11 -10.96
C VAL A 35 -3.45 -0.12 -12.49
N SER A 36 -2.52 -0.75 -13.21
CA SER A 36 -2.60 -0.89 -14.68
C SER A 36 -3.80 -1.74 -15.10
N LEU A 37 -4.13 -2.79 -14.34
CA LEU A 37 -5.34 -3.57 -14.53
C LEU A 37 -6.61 -2.71 -14.36
N LEU A 38 -6.67 -1.88 -13.30
CA LEU A 38 -7.79 -0.96 -13.10
C LEU A 38 -7.90 0.06 -14.24
N ALA A 39 -6.77 0.53 -14.78
CA ALA A 39 -6.74 1.43 -15.93
C ALA A 39 -7.34 0.77 -17.18
N ALA A 40 -7.02 -0.49 -17.45
CA ALA A 40 -7.61 -1.24 -18.57
C ALA A 40 -9.14 -1.40 -18.41
N ILE A 41 -9.62 -1.67 -17.19
CA ILE A 41 -11.05 -1.77 -16.89
C ILE A 41 -11.75 -0.41 -17.08
N HIS A 42 -11.15 0.66 -16.57
CA HIS A 42 -11.66 2.02 -16.75
C HIS A 42 -11.70 2.42 -18.24
N ALA A 43 -10.71 2.03 -19.04
CA ALA A 43 -10.71 2.30 -20.48
C ALA A 43 -11.90 1.64 -21.21
N ARG A 44 -12.33 0.45 -20.78
CA ARG A 44 -13.55 -0.20 -21.30
C ARG A 44 -14.81 0.59 -20.94
N HIS A 45 -14.88 1.11 -19.72
CA HIS A 45 -15.94 2.04 -19.34
C HIS A 45 -15.96 3.30 -20.22
N GLN A 46 -14.80 3.91 -20.48
CA GLN A 46 -14.70 5.11 -21.32
C GLN A 46 -15.17 4.87 -22.77
N LYS A 47 -15.09 3.62 -23.26
CA LYS A 47 -15.62 3.20 -24.57
C LYS A 47 -17.13 2.91 -24.56
N GLY A 48 -17.80 3.00 -23.41
CA GLY A 48 -19.21 2.66 -23.25
C GLY A 48 -19.51 1.16 -23.17
N GLU A 49 -18.49 0.30 -23.03
CA GLU A 49 -18.68 -1.15 -22.93
C GLU A 49 -19.32 -1.58 -21.60
N MET A 50 -19.23 -0.73 -20.57
CA MET A 50 -19.79 -0.95 -19.25
C MET A 50 -20.01 0.36 -18.49
N THR A 51 -20.90 0.35 -17.50
CA THR A 51 -21.09 1.49 -16.59
C THR A 51 -19.88 1.65 -15.65
N LEU A 52 -19.73 2.84 -15.07
CA LEU A 52 -18.66 3.08 -14.08
C LEU A 52 -18.81 2.16 -12.86
N GLU A 53 -20.04 1.92 -12.42
CA GLU A 53 -20.34 1.03 -11.30
C GLU A 53 -19.96 -0.42 -11.62
N ALA A 54 -20.26 -0.90 -12.82
CA ALA A 54 -19.84 -2.23 -13.27
C ALA A 54 -18.30 -2.34 -13.36
N ALA A 55 -17.62 -1.29 -13.84
CA ALA A 55 -16.17 -1.23 -13.92
C ALA A 55 -15.51 -1.25 -12.53
N LYS A 56 -16.02 -0.48 -11.57
CA LYS A 56 -15.58 -0.52 -10.18
C LYS A 56 -15.84 -1.89 -9.56
N ALA A 57 -17.05 -2.44 -9.70
CA ALA A 57 -17.36 -3.77 -9.17
C ALA A 57 -16.41 -4.86 -9.72
N LEU A 58 -16.12 -4.84 -11.02
CA LEU A 58 -15.15 -5.74 -11.65
C LEU A 58 -13.73 -5.53 -11.09
N GLY A 59 -13.29 -4.27 -10.97
CA GLY A 59 -11.98 -3.93 -10.40
C GLY A 59 -11.82 -4.42 -8.96
N ALA A 60 -12.81 -4.17 -8.09
CA ALA A 60 -12.81 -4.65 -6.71
C ALA A 60 -12.78 -6.18 -6.64
N ASN A 61 -13.54 -6.86 -7.49
CA ASN A 61 -13.55 -8.33 -7.56
C ASN A 61 -12.19 -8.89 -7.99
N LEU A 62 -11.54 -8.31 -8.99
CA LEU A 62 -10.22 -8.75 -9.43
C LEU A 62 -9.15 -8.50 -8.36
N LEU A 63 -9.12 -7.31 -7.75
CA LEU A 63 -8.21 -7.03 -6.62
C LEU A 63 -8.41 -8.02 -5.47
N ARG A 64 -9.65 -8.45 -5.21
CA ARG A 64 -9.96 -9.45 -4.18
C ARG A 64 -9.31 -10.80 -4.46
N GLU A 65 -9.26 -11.22 -5.72
CA GLU A 65 -8.78 -12.54 -6.12
C GLU A 65 -7.28 -12.58 -6.45
N LEU A 66 -6.68 -11.47 -6.90
CA LEU A 66 -5.27 -11.42 -7.28
C LEU A 66 -4.32 -11.81 -6.14
N ARG A 67 -3.36 -12.69 -6.44
CA ARG A 67 -2.29 -13.13 -5.55
C ARG A 67 -0.97 -13.14 -6.30
N PHE A 68 0.11 -13.01 -5.54
CA PHE A 68 1.48 -13.16 -6.03
C PHE A 68 2.37 -13.69 -4.90
N GLY A 69 3.49 -14.33 -5.24
CA GLY A 69 4.32 -15.02 -4.26
C GLY A 69 3.53 -16.07 -3.46
N SER A 70 3.89 -16.28 -2.19
CA SER A 70 3.18 -17.22 -1.31
C SER A 70 1.96 -16.59 -0.63
N ASP A 71 2.09 -15.34 -0.17
CA ASP A 71 1.15 -14.68 0.74
C ASP A 71 0.67 -13.32 0.20
N GLY A 72 1.08 -12.90 -1.01
CA GLY A 72 0.81 -11.57 -1.55
C GLY A 72 -0.68 -11.36 -1.86
N TYR A 73 -1.22 -10.21 -1.45
CA TYR A 73 -2.61 -9.83 -1.68
C TYR A 73 -2.75 -8.32 -1.79
N PHE A 74 -3.91 -7.88 -2.30
CA PHE A 74 -4.22 -6.47 -2.50
C PHE A 74 -5.36 -6.00 -1.60
N TRP A 75 -5.42 -4.69 -1.40
CA TRP A 75 -6.59 -4.00 -0.86
C TRP A 75 -6.75 -2.65 -1.55
N ALA A 76 -7.93 -2.03 -1.40
CA ALA A 76 -8.14 -0.66 -1.80
C ALA A 76 -9.04 0.09 -0.82
N ASP A 77 -8.75 1.37 -0.60
CA ASP A 77 -9.60 2.31 0.11
C ASP A 77 -9.91 3.51 -0.78
N THR A 78 -11.09 4.10 -0.63
CA THR A 78 -11.39 5.37 -1.27
C THR A 78 -10.55 6.49 -0.64
N THR A 79 -10.45 7.64 -1.31
CA THR A 79 -9.78 8.84 -0.79
C THR A 79 -10.41 9.40 0.50
N GLU A 80 -11.60 8.95 0.86
CA GLU A 80 -12.32 9.29 2.09
C GLU A 80 -12.13 8.23 3.19
N GLY A 81 -11.37 7.16 2.90
CA GLY A 81 -11.06 6.07 3.84
C GLY A 81 -12.10 4.97 3.92
N VAL A 82 -13.04 4.90 2.98
CA VAL A 82 -14.00 3.79 2.90
C VAL A 82 -13.31 2.59 2.26
N ASN A 83 -13.33 1.43 2.91
CA ASN A 83 -12.73 0.24 2.33
C ASN A 83 -13.54 -0.24 1.12
N VAL A 84 -12.86 -0.49 0.02
CA VAL A 84 -13.45 -1.04 -1.21
C VAL A 84 -13.34 -2.55 -1.21
N VAL A 85 -12.14 -3.05 -0.88
CA VAL A 85 -11.82 -4.47 -0.83
C VAL A 85 -10.65 -4.69 0.11
N LEU A 86 -10.68 -5.79 0.85
CA LEU A 86 -9.56 -6.26 1.66
C LEU A 86 -9.56 -7.79 1.71
N TYR A 87 -8.47 -8.40 1.24
CA TYR A 87 -8.35 -9.85 1.23
C TYR A 87 -8.58 -10.47 2.62
N GLY A 88 -9.55 -11.38 2.69
CA GLY A 88 -9.86 -12.14 3.90
C GLY A 88 -10.66 -11.39 4.96
N ARG A 89 -11.12 -10.15 4.69
CA ARG A 89 -11.91 -9.33 5.63
C ARG A 89 -13.11 -8.67 4.96
N LYS A 90 -14.08 -9.46 4.54
CA LYS A 90 -15.32 -8.97 3.92
C LYS A 90 -16.14 -8.06 4.85
N ASP A 91 -16.00 -8.26 6.17
CA ASP A 91 -16.60 -7.44 7.22
C ASP A 91 -16.09 -5.99 7.23
N THR A 92 -14.98 -5.71 6.55
CA THR A 92 -14.44 -4.35 6.45
C THR A 92 -14.90 -3.58 5.22
N GLU A 93 -15.40 -4.26 4.18
CA GLU A 93 -15.80 -3.62 2.92
C GLU A 93 -17.01 -2.69 3.17
N GLY A 94 -16.97 -1.46 2.63
CA GLY A 94 -17.97 -0.43 2.84
C GLY A 94 -17.84 0.35 4.15
N ARG A 95 -16.98 -0.07 5.09
CA ARG A 95 -16.74 0.65 6.35
C ARG A 95 -15.69 1.74 6.16
N ASN A 96 -15.91 2.91 6.77
CA ASN A 96 -14.87 3.93 6.86
C ASN A 96 -13.84 3.56 7.94
N ARG A 97 -12.57 3.46 7.53
CA ARG A 97 -11.43 3.01 8.35
C ARG A 97 -10.46 4.14 8.70
N ILE A 98 -10.80 5.40 8.41
CA ILE A 98 -9.90 6.55 8.64
C ILE A 98 -9.52 6.76 10.12
N LYS A 99 -10.35 6.24 11.03
CA LYS A 99 -10.12 6.26 12.48
C LYS A 99 -9.50 4.97 13.01
N ASP A 100 -9.32 3.95 12.16
CA ASP A 100 -8.69 2.70 12.57
C ASP A 100 -7.23 2.99 12.95
N LYS A 101 -6.82 2.44 14.10
CA LYS A 101 -5.46 2.50 14.59
C LYS A 101 -4.87 1.10 14.61
N ASP A 102 -3.57 1.00 14.41
CA ASP A 102 -2.85 -0.22 14.72
C ASP A 102 -2.55 -0.33 16.23
N ALA A 103 -1.89 -1.41 16.65
CA ALA A 103 -1.58 -1.66 18.06
C ALA A 103 -0.59 -0.65 18.68
N GLN A 104 0.06 0.20 17.88
CA GLN A 104 0.92 1.29 18.32
C GLN A 104 0.23 2.66 18.25
N GLY A 105 -1.03 2.71 17.83
CA GLY A 105 -1.80 3.94 17.73
C GLY A 105 -1.67 4.68 16.40
N VAL A 106 -1.00 4.09 15.40
CA VAL A 106 -0.82 4.69 14.08
C VAL A 106 -2.14 4.64 13.31
N PHE A 107 -2.58 5.78 12.79
CA PHE A 107 -3.71 5.86 11.85
C PHE A 107 -3.29 5.42 10.45
N TYR A 108 -3.00 4.12 10.29
CA TYR A 108 -2.36 3.58 9.09
C TYR A 108 -3.15 3.86 7.79
N VAL A 109 -4.48 3.97 7.84
CA VAL A 109 -5.28 4.37 6.67
C VAL A 109 -5.02 5.81 6.27
N LYS A 110 -4.87 6.75 7.23
CA LYS A 110 -4.51 8.14 6.91
C LYS A 110 -3.14 8.21 6.22
N GLU A 111 -2.19 7.39 6.68
CA GLU A 111 -0.87 7.28 6.04
C GLU A 111 -0.98 6.74 4.61
N PHE A 112 -1.79 5.71 4.37
CA PHE A 112 -2.04 5.22 3.02
C PHE A 112 -2.58 6.30 2.11
N LEU A 113 -3.59 7.04 2.56
CA LEU A 113 -4.22 8.10 1.77
C LEU A 113 -3.22 9.24 1.49
N ALA A 114 -2.46 9.67 2.49
CA ALA A 114 -1.44 10.70 2.34
C ALA A 114 -0.36 10.28 1.31
N LYS A 115 0.20 9.08 1.42
CA LYS A 115 1.21 8.58 0.47
C LYS A 115 0.63 8.34 -0.92
N GLY A 116 -0.54 7.70 -1.01
CA GLY A 116 -1.20 7.39 -2.28
C GLY A 116 -1.50 8.64 -3.09
N THR A 117 -2.07 9.67 -2.45
CA THR A 117 -2.39 10.96 -3.09
C THR A 117 -1.16 11.77 -3.48
N ALA A 118 -0.02 11.59 -2.79
CA ALA A 118 1.26 12.24 -3.10
C ALA A 118 2.05 11.58 -4.25
N GLY A 119 1.46 10.64 -5.00
CA GLY A 119 2.13 9.92 -6.09
C GLY A 119 2.59 8.51 -5.73
N GLY A 120 2.24 8.04 -4.54
CA GLY A 120 2.58 6.71 -4.04
C GLY A 120 3.72 6.72 -3.04
N GLY A 121 3.83 5.65 -2.25
CA GLY A 121 4.88 5.55 -1.24
C GLY A 121 4.74 4.37 -0.32
N TYR A 122 5.76 4.17 0.51
CA TYR A 122 5.81 3.10 1.49
C TYR A 122 5.22 3.55 2.84
N VAL A 123 4.52 2.63 3.52
CA VAL A 123 3.94 2.81 4.85
C VAL A 123 4.27 1.59 5.72
N GLU A 124 4.69 1.84 6.95
CA GLU A 124 4.95 0.83 7.97
C GLU A 124 3.91 0.92 9.08
N TYR A 125 3.37 -0.22 9.49
CA TYR A 125 2.29 -0.31 10.48
C TYR A 125 2.19 -1.74 11.01
N LEU A 126 1.45 -1.93 12.10
CA LEU A 126 1.11 -3.27 12.61
C LEU A 126 -0.21 -3.76 12.00
N PHE A 127 -0.24 -5.01 11.54
CA PHE A 127 -1.46 -5.60 10.99
C PHE A 127 -1.58 -7.09 11.29
N THR A 128 -2.80 -7.58 11.47
CA THR A 128 -3.09 -9.00 11.68
C THR A 128 -3.23 -9.74 10.35
N LYS A 129 -2.49 -10.84 10.18
CA LYS A 129 -2.70 -11.77 9.05
C LYS A 129 -4.13 -12.32 9.11
N LYS A 130 -4.69 -12.69 7.95
CA LYS A 130 -5.99 -13.36 7.86
C LYS A 130 -6.00 -14.60 8.76
N GLY A 131 -7.01 -14.74 9.61
CA GLY A 131 -7.15 -15.87 10.54
C GLY A 131 -6.23 -15.81 11.76
N GLN A 132 -5.45 -14.74 11.94
CA GLN A 132 -4.58 -14.55 13.11
C GLN A 132 -5.05 -13.38 13.98
N THR A 133 -4.80 -13.48 15.28
CA THR A 133 -5.14 -12.44 16.27
C THR A 133 -3.96 -11.54 16.64
N LYS A 134 -2.72 -12.02 16.46
CA LYS A 134 -1.51 -11.27 16.77
C LYS A 134 -1.11 -10.35 15.61
N ALA A 135 -1.00 -9.05 15.88
CA ALA A 135 -0.52 -8.09 14.90
C ALA A 135 0.99 -8.28 14.68
N GLN A 136 1.42 -8.12 13.42
CA GLN A 136 2.82 -8.22 13.01
C GLN A 136 3.23 -6.96 12.26
N PRO A 137 4.51 -6.55 12.32
CA PRO A 137 5.04 -5.48 11.49
C PRO A 137 4.79 -5.78 10.02
N LYS A 138 4.20 -4.82 9.33
CA LYS A 138 3.92 -4.89 7.91
C LYS A 138 4.46 -3.64 7.24
N ARG A 139 5.13 -3.84 6.11
CA ARG A 139 5.49 -2.76 5.19
C ARG A 139 4.69 -2.90 3.93
N SER A 140 4.21 -1.78 3.42
CA SER A 140 3.38 -1.76 2.22
C SER A 140 3.76 -0.62 1.31
N TYR A 141 3.48 -0.80 0.02
CA TYR A 141 3.45 0.27 -0.96
C TYR A 141 2.00 0.56 -1.33
N VAL A 142 1.68 1.84 -1.51
CA VAL A 142 0.35 2.30 -1.92
C VAL A 142 0.45 3.25 -3.10
N LEU A 143 -0.56 3.24 -3.97
CA LEU A 143 -0.65 4.12 -5.14
C LEU A 143 -2.11 4.50 -5.40
N LEU A 144 -2.35 5.78 -5.71
CA LEU A 144 -3.68 6.26 -6.08
C LEU A 144 -3.98 5.97 -7.55
N PHE A 145 -5.04 5.20 -7.80
CA PHE A 145 -5.72 5.17 -9.08
C PHE A 145 -6.83 6.23 -9.12
N LYS A 146 -6.48 7.41 -9.65
CA LYS A 146 -7.35 8.60 -9.65
C LYS A 146 -8.76 8.37 -10.25
N PRO A 147 -8.94 7.66 -11.38
CA PRO A 147 -10.27 7.53 -11.99
C PRO A 147 -11.32 6.86 -11.11
N PHE A 148 -10.91 5.95 -10.21
CA PHE A 148 -11.84 5.36 -9.23
C PHE A 148 -11.77 6.03 -7.86
N GLY A 149 -10.80 6.92 -7.63
CA GLY A 149 -10.53 7.51 -6.32
C GLY A 149 -10.02 6.48 -5.31
N TRP A 150 -9.29 5.46 -5.78
CA TRP A 150 -8.86 4.33 -4.94
C TRP A 150 -7.37 4.36 -4.67
N VAL A 151 -7.00 4.34 -3.40
CA VAL A 151 -5.64 4.06 -2.97
C VAL A 151 -5.50 2.55 -2.87
N VAL A 152 -4.77 1.97 -3.83
CA VAL A 152 -4.51 0.53 -3.93
C VAL A 152 -3.21 0.23 -3.21
N GLY A 153 -3.18 -0.86 -2.44
CA GLY A 153 -2.01 -1.25 -1.69
C GLY A 153 -1.71 -2.73 -1.74
N SER A 154 -0.43 -3.04 -1.51
CA SER A 154 0.09 -4.38 -1.26
C SER A 154 1.28 -4.30 -0.31
N GLY A 155 1.63 -5.40 0.35
CA GLY A 155 2.72 -5.40 1.31
C GLY A 155 3.13 -6.77 1.80
N TYR A 156 4.22 -6.79 2.56
CA TYR A 156 4.77 -7.99 3.17
C TYR A 156 4.96 -7.79 4.67
N TYR A 157 4.89 -8.89 5.42
CA TYR A 157 5.13 -8.90 6.86
C TYR A 157 6.62 -9.08 7.13
N ARG A 158 7.12 -8.43 8.18
CA ARG A 158 8.51 -8.53 8.65
C ARG A 158 8.59 -9.37 9.92
#